data_AF-A0A2G3PS60-F1
#
_entry.id   AF-A0A2G3PS60-F1
#
_cell.length_a   1.000
_cell.length_b   1.000
_cell.length_c   1.000
_cell.angle_alpha   90.00
_cell.angle_beta   90.00
_cell.angle_gamma   90.00
#
_symmetry.space_group_name_H-M   'P 1'
#
loop_
_entity.id
_entity.type
_entity.pdbx_description
1 polymer ?
#
loop_
_entity_poly.entity_id
_entity_poly.type
_entity_poly.pdbx_seq_one_letter_code
_entity_poly.pdbx_strand_id
1 'polypeptide(L)'
;MKANIHPDYHPVIFKDSSTGKAFLTRSTLTSDVTLEWEDGNRYPLVVVDVTSDSHPFWTGAQRVMDTAGRVQKFERRYGRRTRANQGT
;
A
#
# COMPACT_ATOMS: atom_id res chain seq x y z
N MET A 1 -13.22 30.58 -2.56
CA MET A 1 -11.90 31.08 -2.15
C MET A 1 -12.02 32.55 -1.79
N LYS A 2 -11.76 32.90 -0.53
CA LYS A 2 -11.60 34.27 -0.07
C LYS A 2 -10.10 34.54 0.05
N ALA A 3 -9.65 35.68 -0.47
CA ALA A 3 -8.24 36.05 -0.43
C ALA A 3 -7.72 36.03 1.02
N ASN A 4 -6.50 35.53 1.21
CA ASN A 4 -5.74 35.53 2.48
C ASN A 4 -6.21 34.60 3.62
N ILE A 5 -7.15 33.68 3.40
CA ILE A 5 -7.54 32.66 4.41
C ILE A 5 -7.39 31.22 3.93
N HIS A 6 -6.72 31.00 2.79
CA HIS A 6 -6.51 29.67 2.22
C HIS A 6 -5.01 29.37 2.18
N PRO A 7 -4.59 28.15 2.57
CA PRO A 7 -3.23 27.68 2.33
C PRO A 7 -2.92 27.60 0.83
N ASP A 8 -1.63 27.57 0.49
CA ASP A 8 -1.18 27.45 -0.89
C ASP A 8 -1.74 26.18 -1.54
N TYR A 9 -2.30 26.32 -2.75
CA TYR A 9 -3.02 25.27 -3.45
C TYR A 9 -2.54 25.19 -4.89
N HIS A 10 -1.84 24.09 -5.20
CA HIS A 10 -1.18 23.90 -6.48
C HIS A 10 -1.40 22.47 -7.00
N PRO A 11 -1.17 22.20 -8.29
CA PRO A 11 -1.26 20.85 -8.84
C PRO A 11 -0.10 19.98 -8.32
N VAL A 12 -0.41 18.75 -7.93
CA VAL A 12 0.51 17.76 -7.35
C VAL A 12 0.30 16.43 -8.06
N ILE A 13 1.40 15.73 -8.35
CA ILE A 13 1.34 14.37 -8.92
C ILE A 13 1.41 13.37 -7.78
N PHE A 14 0.40 12.50 -7.68
CA PHE A 14 0.45 11.36 -6.77
C PHE A 14 0.86 10.13 -7.56
N LYS A 15 1.94 9.46 -7.14
CA LYS A 15 2.41 8.23 -7.76
C LYS A 15 2.29 7.08 -6.77
N ASP A 16 1.61 6.02 -7.19
CA ASP A 16 1.57 4.77 -6.45
C ASP A 16 2.93 4.06 -6.51
N SER A 17 3.46 3.66 -5.36
CA SER A 17 4.69 2.85 -5.29
C SER A 17 4.49 1.42 -5.76
N SER A 18 3.27 0.88 -5.65
CA SER A 18 2.98 -0.54 -5.91
C SER A 18 2.58 -0.80 -7.36
N THR A 19 1.76 0.06 -7.95
CA THR A 19 1.25 -0.10 -9.34
C THR A 19 1.90 0.86 -10.33
N GLY A 20 2.69 1.84 -9.86
CA GLY A 20 3.36 2.84 -10.70
C GLY A 20 2.42 3.85 -11.35
N LYS A 21 1.10 3.74 -11.12
CA LYS A 21 0.12 4.68 -11.66
C LYS A 21 0.29 6.04 -11.02
N ALA A 22 0.22 7.08 -11.85
CA ALA A 22 0.31 8.46 -11.42
C ALA A 22 -0.96 9.23 -11.78
N PHE A 23 -1.43 10.08 -10.87
CA PHE A 23 -2.61 10.92 -11.08
C PHE A 23 -2.29 12.37 -10.72
N LEU A 24 -2.67 13.29 -11.61
CA LEU A 24 -2.56 14.73 -11.37
C LEU A 24 -3.83 15.21 -10.66
N THR A 25 -3.68 15.78 -9.46
CA THR A 25 -4.78 16.45 -8.76
C THR A 25 -4.27 17.69 -8.04
N ARG A 26 -5.18 18.56 -7.62
CA ARG A 26 -4.83 19.80 -6.94
C ARG A 26 -4.84 19.57 -5.43
N SER A 27 -3.74 19.90 -4.76
CA SER A 27 -3.56 19.71 -3.32
C SER A 27 -2.76 20.87 -2.71
N THR A 28 -2.75 20.96 -1.39
CA THR A 28 -1.92 21.91 -0.63
C THR A 28 -0.60 21.30 -0.17
N LEU A 29 -0.33 20.05 -0.57
CA LEU A 29 0.84 19.28 -0.16
C LEU A 29 2.03 19.60 -1.06
N THR A 30 3.08 20.16 -0.46
CA THR A 30 4.38 20.34 -1.13
C THR A 30 5.28 19.15 -0.83
N SER A 31 6.10 18.74 -1.80
CA SER A 31 7.13 17.71 -1.64
C SER A 31 8.42 18.16 -2.33
N ASP A 32 9.57 17.70 -1.82
CA ASP A 32 10.89 18.11 -2.34
C ASP A 32 11.21 17.46 -3.70
N VAL A 33 10.55 16.35 -4.01
CA VAL A 33 10.72 15.62 -5.27
C VAL A 33 9.77 16.23 -6.30
N THR A 34 10.29 16.61 -7.47
CA THR A 34 9.48 17.14 -8.59
C THR A 34 9.57 16.20 -9.78
N LEU A 35 8.44 16.00 -10.47
CA LEU A 35 8.35 15.16 -11.66
C LEU A 35 7.70 15.97 -12.80
N GLU A 36 8.22 15.79 -14.02
CA GLU A 36 7.64 16.37 -15.23
C GLU A 36 6.45 15.54 -15.67
N TRP A 37 5.27 16.16 -15.72
CA TRP A 37 4.06 15.53 -16.24
C TRP A 37 4.04 15.56 -17.77
N GLU A 38 3.18 14.73 -18.38
CA GLU A 38 3.04 14.60 -19.84
C GLU A 38 2.80 15.94 -20.55
N ASP A 39 2.25 16.92 -19.84
CA ASP A 39 2.01 18.30 -20.31
C ASP A 39 3.28 19.19 -20.30
N GLY A 40 4.44 18.64 -19.95
CA GLY A 40 5.74 19.34 -19.88
C GLY A 40 5.92 20.23 -18.63
N ASN A 41 4.95 20.24 -17.71
CA ASN A 41 5.03 21.02 -16.47
C ASN A 41 5.59 20.20 -15.31
N ARG A 42 6.40 20.84 -14.47
CA ARG A 42 6.98 20.26 -13.25
C ARG A 42 6.03 20.44 -12.08
N TYR A 43 5.65 19.33 -11.45
CA TYR A 43 4.83 19.33 -10.24
C TYR A 43 5.52 18.56 -9.12
N PRO A 44 5.24 18.91 -7.84
CA PRO A 44 5.68 18.09 -6.72
C PRO A 44 5.09 16.69 -6.81
N LEU A 45 5.94 15.69 -6.56
CA LEU A 45 5.63 14.27 -6.58
C LEU A 45 5.43 13.78 -5.15
N VAL A 46 4.24 13.28 -4.87
CA VAL A 46 3.92 12.56 -3.64
C VAL A 46 3.89 11.07 -3.96
N VAL A 47 4.83 10.33 -3.39
CA VAL A 47 4.81 8.86 -3.45
C VAL A 47 3.84 8.36 -2.40
N VAL A 48 2.84 7.59 -2.82
CA VAL A 48 1.82 7.01 -1.96
C VAL A 48 1.98 5.50 -1.93
N ASP A 49 1.98 4.92 -0.75
CA ASP A 49 2.16 3.47 -0.56
C ASP A 49 0.95 2.64 -0.97
N VAL A 50 -0.24 3.24 -0.92
CA VAL A 50 -1.51 2.58 -1.15
C VAL A 50 -2.46 3.51 -1.91
N THR A 51 -2.83 3.13 -3.12
CA THR A 51 -3.91 3.78 -3.87
C THR A 51 -5.12 2.85 -4.01
N SER A 52 -6.23 3.37 -4.54
CA SER A 52 -7.42 2.56 -4.85
C SER A 52 -7.09 1.33 -5.70
N ASP A 53 -6.06 1.38 -6.53
CA ASP A 53 -5.65 0.24 -7.36
C ASP A 53 -4.76 -0.78 -6.65
N SER A 54 -4.26 -0.45 -5.46
CA SER A 54 -3.41 -1.34 -4.66
C SER A 54 -4.13 -1.87 -3.42
N HIS A 55 -5.24 -1.25 -3.03
CA HIS A 55 -5.93 -1.64 -1.81
C HIS A 55 -6.85 -2.85 -2.06
N PRO A 56 -6.70 -3.96 -1.29
CA PRO A 56 -7.45 -5.20 -1.50
C PRO A 56 -8.97 -5.06 -1.53
N PHE A 57 -9.50 -4.00 -0.89
CA PHE A 57 -10.93 -3.67 -0.91
C PHE A 57 -11.43 -3.29 -2.31
N TRP A 58 -10.64 -2.55 -3.09
CA TRP A 58 -11.02 -2.08 -4.43
C TRP A 58 -10.61 -3.07 -5.53
N THR A 59 -9.49 -3.78 -5.36
CA THR A 59 -9.02 -4.78 -6.33
C THR A 59 -9.71 -6.13 -6.21
N GLY A 60 -10.47 -6.37 -5.13
CA GLY A 60 -11.19 -7.62 -4.87
C GLY A 60 -10.28 -8.83 -4.59
N ALA A 61 -8.96 -8.65 -4.65
CA ALA A 61 -7.98 -9.68 -4.38
C ALA A 61 -7.81 -9.86 -2.87
N GLN A 62 -8.77 -10.55 -2.24
CA GLN A 62 -8.57 -11.08 -0.91
C GLN A 62 -7.37 -12.03 -0.96
N ARG A 63 -6.30 -11.69 -0.24
CA ARG A 63 -5.18 -12.60 -0.04
C ARG A 63 -5.72 -13.77 0.77
N VAL A 64 -6.15 -14.83 0.08
CA VAL A 64 -6.66 -16.06 0.70
C VAL A 64 -5.54 -16.57 1.60
N MET A 65 -5.69 -16.33 2.89
CA MET A 65 -4.76 -16.84 3.89
C MET A 65 -5.10 -18.32 4.05
N ASP A 66 -4.44 -19.18 3.26
CA ASP A 66 -4.65 -20.62 3.28
C ASP A 66 -4.56 -21.18 4.71
N THR A 67 -5.72 -21.49 5.28
CA THR A 67 -5.86 -22.12 6.59
C THR A 67 -5.18 -23.50 6.61
N ALA A 68 -5.14 -24.17 5.45
CA ALA A 68 -4.48 -25.47 5.25
C ALA A 68 -2.99 -25.45 5.62
N GLY A 69 -2.26 -24.37 5.30
CA GLY A 69 -0.83 -24.26 5.61
C GLY A 69 -0.53 -24.07 7.10
N ARG A 70 -1.48 -23.52 7.86
CA ARG A 70 -1.33 -23.33 9.32
C ARG A 70 -1.44 -24.66 10.07
N VAL A 71 -2.35 -25.54 9.64
CA VAL A 71 -2.50 -26.89 10.22
C VAL A 71 -1.26 -27.74 9.95
N GLN A 72 -0.77 -27.79 8.71
CA GLN A 72 0.49 -28.50 8.40
C GLN A 72 1.70 -27.94 9.17
N LYS A 73 1.77 -26.61 9.37
CA LYS A 73 2.85 -26.00 10.17
C LYS A 73 2.75 -26.34 11.65
N PHE A 74 1.53 -26.48 12.18
CA PHE A 74 1.26 -26.94 13.53
C PHE A 74 1.62 -28.42 13.69
N GLU A 75 1.15 -29.29 12.80
CA GLU A 75 1.50 -30.72 12.78
C GLU A 75 3.00 -30.95 12.65
N ARG A 76 3.69 -30.19 11.79
CA ARG A 76 5.16 -30.25 11.67
C ARG A 76 5.89 -29.85 12.96
N ARG A 77 5.33 -28.92 13.74
CA ARG A 77 5.96 -28.40 14.97
C ARG A 77 5.62 -29.23 16.21
N TYR A 78 4.43 -29.82 16.27
CA TYR A 78 3.91 -30.48 17.47
C TYR A 78 3.53 -31.95 17.28
N GLY A 79 3.32 -32.43 16.05
CA GLY A 79 2.86 -33.80 15.75
C GLY A 79 3.87 -34.90 16.12
N ARG A 80 5.16 -34.58 16.22
CA ARG A 80 6.20 -35.52 16.67
C ARG A 80 6.40 -35.57 18.20
N ARG A 81 5.60 -34.86 19.01
CA ARG A 81 5.69 -34.88 20.48
C ARG A 81 4.73 -35.84 21.17
N THR A 82 4.00 -36.68 20.44
CA THR A 82 3.16 -37.70 21.06
C THR A 82 4.02 -38.87 21.55
N ARG A 83 4.30 -38.84 22.86
CA ARG A 83 4.71 -39.92 23.78
C ARG A 83 5.94 -40.76 23.38
N ALA A 84 7.11 -40.29 23.80
CA ALA A 84 8.14 -41.20 24.32
C ALA A 84 7.94 -41.27 25.85
N ASN A 85 7.94 -42.48 26.42
CA ASN A 85 7.73 -42.83 27.84
C ASN A 85 6.31 -42.74 28.40
N GLN A 86 5.57 -43.85 28.29
CA GLN A 86 4.96 -44.51 29.45
C GLN A 86 5.08 -46.02 29.28
N GLY A 87 6.13 -46.59 29.88
CA GLY A 87 6.39 -48.02 29.97
C GLY A 87 7.16 -48.28 31.26
N THR A 88 6.40 -48.53 32.33
CA THR A 88 6.78 -49.21 33.57
C THR A 88 5.59 -50.04 33.98
#